data_AF-A0A0K8RL83-F1
#
_entry.id   AF-A0A0K8RL83-F1
#
_cell.length_a   1.000
_cell.length_b   1.000
_cell.length_c   1.000
_cell.angle_alpha   90.00
_cell.angle_beta   90.00
_cell.angle_gamma   90.00
#
_symmetry.space_group_name_H-M   'P 1'
#
loop_
_entity.id
_entity.type
_entity.pdbx_description
1 polymer ?
#
loop_
_entity_poly.entity_id
_entity_poly.type
_entity_poly.pdbx_seq_one_letter_code
_entity_poly.pdbx_strand_id
1 'polypeptide(L)'
;MLAATVFTVIIATFGPITCAKLSSYRQCQDEEFHGAGYSLGCTYSCLSGNEAHGNTYYGHYTDATVCVDLTDDNPEKFKHIGTLQRTEK
;
A
#
# COMPACT_ATOMS: atom_id res chain seq x y z
N MET A 1 17.55 -17.52 34.46
CA MET A 1 17.06 -17.29 33.09
C MET A 1 17.08 -15.77 32.88
N LEU A 2 17.95 -15.23 32.03
CA LEU A 2 17.93 -13.80 31.72
C LEU A 2 16.77 -13.54 30.76
N ALA A 3 15.79 -12.75 31.18
CA ALA A 3 14.76 -12.24 30.28
C ALA A 3 15.40 -11.19 29.37
N ALA A 4 15.62 -11.55 28.10
CA ALA A 4 16.05 -10.59 27.09
C ALA A 4 14.84 -9.74 26.68
N THR A 5 14.77 -8.50 27.18
CA THR A 5 13.85 -7.49 26.65
C THR A 5 14.44 -6.91 25.37
N VAL A 6 13.89 -7.31 24.22
CA VAL A 6 14.22 -6.71 22.92
C VAL A 6 13.39 -5.44 22.76
N PHE A 7 14.04 -4.28 22.68
CA PHE A 7 13.42 -3.01 22.32
C PHE A 7 13.58 -2.80 20.80
N THR A 8 12.49 -2.94 20.05
CA THR A 8 12.45 -2.60 18.63
C THR A 8 12.16 -1.11 18.46
N VAL A 9 13.06 -0.39 17.79
CA VAL A 9 12.89 1.03 17.43
C VAL A 9 12.36 1.09 16.00
N ILE A 10 11.21 1.72 15.81
CA ILE A 10 10.60 1.94 14.49
C ILE A 10 10.97 3.35 14.02
N ILE A 11 11.67 3.45 12.89
CA ILE A 11 11.99 4.72 12.24
C ILE A 11 11.20 4.79 10.94
N ALA A 12 10.27 5.74 10.85
CA ALA A 12 9.48 5.99 9.64
C ALA A 12 9.35 7.50 9.41
N THR A 13 9.12 7.88 8.15
CA THR A 13 8.76 9.25 7.77
C THR A 13 7.24 9.40 7.67
N PHE A 14 6.73 10.61 7.88
CA PHE A 14 5.29 10.91 7.82
C PHE A 14 4.99 11.97 6.77
N GLY A 15 3.85 11.85 6.08
CA GLY A 15 3.43 12.78 5.04
C GLY A 15 2.47 12.14 4.04
N PRO A 16 1.92 12.89 3.07
CA PRO A 16 1.11 12.29 2.01
C PRO A 16 1.95 11.34 1.14
N ILE A 17 1.38 10.18 0.81
CA ILE A 17 1.95 9.24 -0.17
C ILE A 17 1.42 9.62 -1.54
N THR A 18 2.29 10.11 -2.42
CA THR A 18 1.92 10.43 -3.80
C THR A 18 2.09 9.21 -4.69
N CYS A 19 1.01 8.72 -5.30
CA CYS A 19 1.08 7.67 -6.32
C CYS A 19 0.92 8.25 -7.72
N ALA A 20 1.74 7.76 -8.65
CA ALA A 20 1.56 8.00 -10.07
C ALA A 20 0.41 7.12 -10.60
N LYS A 21 -0.37 7.62 -11.56
CA LYS A 21 -1.42 6.85 -12.23
C LYS A 21 -0.83 5.55 -12.80
N LEU A 22 -1.36 4.40 -12.38
CA LEU A 22 -1.01 3.11 -12.96
C LEU A 22 -1.33 3.11 -14.47
N SER A 23 -0.47 2.52 -15.30
CA SER A 23 -0.72 2.45 -16.74
C SER A 23 -1.96 1.58 -17.03
N SER A 24 -2.84 2.05 -17.91
CA SER A 24 -4.19 1.52 -18.15
C SER A 24 -4.28 0.05 -18.57
N TYR A 25 -3.15 -0.62 -18.83
CA TYR A 25 -3.10 -2.01 -19.25
C TYR A 25 -3.28 -3.01 -18.09
N ARG A 26 -3.14 -2.59 -16.82
CA ARG A 26 -3.31 -3.47 -15.65
C ARG A 26 -4.11 -2.83 -14.50
N GLN A 27 -5.09 -1.98 -14.81
CA GLN A 27 -5.85 -1.24 -13.81
C GLN A 27 -7.13 -1.95 -13.37
N CYS A 28 -7.28 -2.11 -12.06
CA CYS A 28 -8.57 -2.25 -11.40
C CYS A 28 -9.24 -0.87 -11.29
N GLN A 29 -10.55 -0.81 -10.95
CA GLN A 29 -11.16 0.46 -10.59
C GLN A 29 -10.55 1.01 -9.29
N ASP A 30 -10.77 2.27 -8.94
CA ASP A 30 -10.36 2.71 -7.61
C ASP A 30 -11.41 2.28 -6.59
N GLU A 31 -10.96 1.80 -5.43
CA GLU A 31 -11.85 1.29 -4.37
C GLU A 31 -11.61 2.01 -3.04
N GLU A 32 -12.64 2.11 -2.21
CA GLU A 32 -12.47 2.60 -0.84
C GLU A 32 -11.80 1.53 0.03
N PHE A 33 -10.91 1.97 0.92
CA PHE A 33 -10.31 1.05 1.88
C PHE A 33 -11.27 0.76 3.03
N HIS A 34 -11.75 -0.48 3.10
CA HIS A 34 -12.65 -0.95 4.17
C HIS A 34 -11.96 -1.82 5.23
N GLY A 35 -10.63 -1.98 5.16
CA GLY A 35 -9.85 -2.75 6.12
C GLY A 35 -9.68 -2.04 7.46
N ALA A 36 -9.35 -2.78 8.51
CA ALA A 36 -8.89 -2.20 9.77
C ALA A 36 -7.42 -1.76 9.64
N GLY A 37 -7.10 -0.54 10.08
CA GLY A 37 -5.73 -0.04 10.11
C GLY A 37 -5.33 0.70 8.83
N TYR A 38 -4.39 0.14 8.07
CA TYR A 38 -3.76 0.78 6.92
C TYR A 38 -3.58 -0.17 5.74
N SER A 39 -3.49 0.38 4.53
CA SER A 39 -3.10 -0.36 3.32
C SER A 39 -1.58 -0.42 3.17
N LEU A 40 -1.03 -1.56 2.75
CA LEU A 40 0.34 -1.62 2.27
C LEU A 40 0.42 -0.99 0.86
N GLY A 41 1.30 -0.01 0.67
CA GLY A 41 1.58 0.61 -0.63
C GLY A 41 0.40 1.28 -1.35
N CYS A 42 -0.69 1.61 -0.64
CA CYS A 42 -1.92 2.18 -1.19
C CYS A 42 -2.51 1.45 -2.42
N THR A 43 -2.21 0.17 -2.59
CA THR A 43 -2.63 -0.63 -3.75
C THR A 43 -3.34 -1.89 -3.30
N TYR A 44 -4.15 -2.42 -4.20
CA TYR A 44 -4.82 -3.71 -4.02
C TYR A 44 -4.75 -4.51 -5.32
N SER A 45 -4.79 -5.83 -5.22
CA SER A 45 -4.88 -6.69 -6.39
C SER A 45 -6.33 -7.01 -6.71
N CYS A 46 -6.67 -7.07 -8.00
CA CYS A 46 -7.95 -7.58 -8.45
C CYS A 46 -7.77 -8.58 -9.59
N LEU A 47 -8.84 -9.36 -9.81
CA LEU A 47 -8.98 -10.20 -10.98
C LEU A 47 -9.74 -9.40 -12.04
N SER A 48 -9.05 -8.97 -13.10
CA SER A 48 -9.67 -8.26 -14.22
C SER A 48 -9.46 -9.04 -15.51
N GLY A 49 -10.45 -9.80 -15.94
CA GLY A 49 -10.44 -10.50 -17.22
C GLY A 49 -10.88 -11.95 -17.13
N ASN A 50 -11.21 -12.53 -18.29
CA ASN A 50 -11.65 -13.92 -18.44
C ASN A 50 -10.60 -14.85 -17.81
N GLU A 51 -11.02 -15.75 -16.93
CA GLU A 51 -10.18 -16.59 -16.04
C GLU A 51 -9.07 -17.40 -16.76
N ALA A 52 -9.10 -17.44 -18.09
CA ALA A 52 -8.11 -18.06 -18.96
C ALA A 52 -6.74 -17.36 -18.98
N HIS A 53 -6.64 -16.09 -18.60
CA HIS A 53 -5.35 -15.37 -18.49
C HIS A 53 -5.15 -14.88 -17.05
N GLY A 54 -4.42 -15.65 -16.24
CA GLY A 54 -4.06 -15.36 -14.85
C GLY A 54 -3.10 -14.18 -14.67
N ASN A 55 -3.40 -13.04 -15.27
CA ASN A 55 -2.67 -11.81 -15.03
C ASN A 55 -3.16 -11.19 -13.71
N THR A 56 -2.25 -10.85 -12.79
CA THR A 56 -2.57 -10.04 -11.61
C THR A 56 -2.70 -8.58 -12.01
N TYR A 57 -3.86 -8.00 -11.76
CA TYR A 57 -4.13 -6.58 -11.97
C TYR A 57 -4.03 -5.85 -10.63
N TYR A 58 -3.74 -4.55 -10.68
CA TYR A 58 -3.61 -3.74 -9.48
C TYR A 58 -4.44 -2.47 -9.60
N GLY A 59 -5.08 -2.07 -8.52
CA GLY A 59 -5.77 -0.79 -8.36
C GLY A 59 -5.15 0.02 -7.24
N HIS A 60 -5.52 1.30 -7.17
CA HIS A 60 -5.25 2.14 -6.02
C HIS A 60 -6.50 2.27 -5.18
N TYR A 61 -6.31 2.45 -3.86
CA TYR A 61 -7.41 2.91 -3.04
C TYR A 61 -7.75 4.37 -3.35
N THR A 62 -8.89 4.85 -2.87
CA THR A 62 -9.28 6.25 -2.97
C THR A 62 -8.39 7.16 -2.12
N ASP A 63 -8.40 8.46 -2.46
CA ASP A 63 -7.70 9.49 -1.70
C ASP A 63 -8.07 9.47 -0.21
N ALA A 64 -7.17 9.97 0.63
CA ALA A 64 -7.27 9.95 2.10
C ALA A 64 -7.17 8.57 2.77
N THR A 65 -7.00 7.48 2.01
CA THR A 65 -6.68 6.15 2.56
C THR A 65 -5.36 6.20 3.32
N VAL A 66 -5.33 5.71 4.57
CA VAL A 66 -4.08 5.55 5.32
C VAL A 66 -3.29 4.38 4.74
N CYS A 67 -2.04 4.62 4.39
CA CYS A 67 -1.15 3.63 3.83
C CYS A 67 0.23 3.65 4.48
N VAL A 68 0.93 2.54 4.26
CA VAL A 68 2.29 2.33 4.73
C VAL A 68 3.14 1.77 3.61
N ASP A 69 4.27 2.40 3.36
CA ASP A 69 5.35 1.87 2.54
C ASP A 69 6.38 1.18 3.42
N LEU A 70 6.83 0.01 2.99
CA LEU A 70 7.85 -0.79 3.67
C LEU A 70 9.24 -0.52 3.09
N THR A 71 10.27 -0.78 3.90
CA THR A 71 11.65 -0.88 3.43
C THR A 71 11.90 -2.32 2.98
N ASP A 72 12.31 -2.50 1.72
CA ASP A 72 12.65 -3.81 1.14
C ASP A 72 11.58 -4.88 1.36
N ASP A 73 10.29 -4.49 1.27
CA ASP A 73 9.12 -5.34 1.51
C ASP A 73 9.09 -6.03 2.90
N ASN A 74 9.88 -5.54 3.86
CA ASN A 74 9.94 -6.10 5.19
C ASN A 74 8.80 -5.55 6.07
N PRO A 75 7.88 -6.40 6.57
CA PRO A 75 6.71 -5.96 7.33
C PRO A 75 7.04 -5.34 8.70
N GLU A 76 8.27 -5.52 9.19
CA GLU A 76 8.74 -4.93 10.44
C GLU A 76 9.42 -3.56 10.25
N LYS A 77 9.61 -3.12 9.00
CA LYS A 77 10.36 -1.89 8.67
C LYS A 77 9.53 -0.93 7.86
N PHE A 78 8.81 -0.05 8.56
CA PHE A 78 8.07 1.05 7.93
C PHE A 78 9.04 2.10 7.39
N LYS A 79 8.91 2.41 6.10
CA LYS A 79 9.67 3.47 5.43
C LYS A 79 8.93 4.80 5.51
N HIS A 80 7.63 4.77 5.16
CA HIS A 80 6.78 5.95 5.11
C HIS A 80 5.35 5.58 5.52
N ILE A 81 4.72 6.44 6.31
CA ILE A 81 3.34 6.29 6.76
C ILE A 81 2.60 7.56 6.38
N GLY A 82 1.47 7.41 5.69
CA GLY A 82 0.84 8.56 5.06
C GLY A 82 -0.59 8.32 4.62
N THR A 83 -1.24 9.38 4.17
CA THR A 83 -2.49 9.28 3.44
C THR A 83 -2.23 9.31 1.94
N LEU A 84 -2.92 8.47 1.17
CA LEU A 84 -2.86 8.52 -0.28
C LEU A 84 -3.32 9.90 -0.78
N GLN A 85 -2.49 10.49 -1.64
CA GLN A 85 -2.83 11.68 -2.40
C GLN A 85 -2.52 11.42 -3.87
N ARG A 86 -3.55 11.28 -4.69
CA ARG A 86 -3.38 11.15 -6.14
C ARG A 86 -2.91 12.47 -6.73
N THR A 87 -1.89 12.38 -7.57
CA THR A 87 -1.45 13.52 -8.37
C THR A 87 -2.26 13.53 -9.66
N GLU A 88 -3.25 14.42 -9.73
CA GLU A 88 -3.88 14.78 -11.00
C GLU A 88 -2.84 15.56 -11.81
N LYS A 89 -2.46 15.04 -12.98
CA LYS A 89 -1.67 15.78 -13.95
C LYS A 89 -2.54 16.09 -15.15
#